data_AF-A0A9P6HGN1-F1
#
_entry.id   AF-A0A9P6HGN1-F1
#
_cell.length_a   1.000
_cell.length_b   1.000
_cell.length_c   1.000
_cell.angle_alpha   90.00
_cell.angle_beta   90.00
_cell.angle_gamma   90.00
#
_symmetry.space_group_name_H-M   'P 1'
#
loop_
_entity.id
_entity.type
_entity.pdbx_description
1 polymer ?
#
loop_
_entity_poly.entity_id
_entity_poly.type
_entity_poly.pdbx_seq_one_letter_code
_entity_poly.pdbx_strand_id
1 'polypeptide(L)'
;MSYAQDPHPDVDHWLGNHHRVSSSEDGEEIHVFAIEHGDVYATDNKKTYEVSFNLGPITIRIVIVIDFSTGTISICVYGKLPFLPEFKIACGTGSLTDGITLKFDFKVISGTFTFYIKDKWLWLHYDVSVLGKHWKGDLKLIPLP
;
A
#
# COMPACT_ATOMS: atom_id res chain seq x y z
N MET A 1 -26.97 14.25 29.48
CA MET A 1 -26.10 14.49 28.32
C MET A 1 -26.09 13.21 27.52
N SER A 2 -26.78 13.20 26.38
CA SER A 2 -26.77 12.06 25.45
C SER A 2 -25.54 12.24 24.56
N TYR A 3 -24.61 11.29 24.59
CA TYR A 3 -23.60 11.20 23.54
C TYR A 3 -24.35 10.78 22.27
N ALA A 4 -24.45 11.69 21.30
CA ALA A 4 -24.84 11.30 19.95
C ALA A 4 -23.79 10.27 19.47
N GLN A 5 -24.22 9.03 19.27
CA GLN A 5 -23.42 8.06 18.55
C GLN A 5 -23.27 8.61 17.12
N ASP A 6 -22.04 8.93 16.74
CA ASP A 6 -21.72 9.13 15.32
C ASP A 6 -22.25 7.90 14.56
N PRO A 7 -23.04 8.07 13.49
CA PRO A 7 -23.49 6.94 12.70
C PRO A 7 -22.24 6.28 12.11
N HIS A 8 -21.91 5.09 12.61
CA HIS A 8 -20.88 4.26 11.98
C HIS A 8 -21.24 4.14 10.50
N PRO A 9 -20.36 4.56 9.57
CA PRO A 9 -20.64 4.39 8.15
C PRO A 9 -20.88 2.91 7.88
N ASP A 10 -21.94 2.60 7.14
CA ASP A 10 -22.23 1.24 6.69
C ASP A 10 -21.01 0.67 5.97
N VAL A 11 -20.78 -0.63 6.11
CA VAL A 11 -19.59 -1.33 5.59
C VAL A 11 -19.45 -1.09 4.09
N ASP A 12 -20.55 -1.10 3.35
CA ASP A 12 -20.57 -0.85 1.91
C ASP A 12 -20.08 0.56 1.56
N HIS A 13 -20.47 1.57 2.35
CA HIS A 13 -20.01 2.93 2.17
C HIS A 13 -18.51 3.08 2.48
N TRP A 14 -18.03 2.38 3.51
CA TRP A 14 -16.60 2.35 3.82
C TRP A 14 -15.81 1.68 2.68
N LEU A 15 -16.26 0.51 2.22
CA LEU A 15 -15.63 -0.23 1.12
C LEU A 15 -15.58 0.59 -0.17
N GLY A 16 -16.64 1.33 -0.51
CA GLY A 16 -16.68 2.17 -1.71
C GLY A 16 -15.55 3.21 -1.79
N ASN A 17 -14.94 3.58 -0.66
CA ASN A 17 -13.86 4.56 -0.59
C ASN A 17 -12.48 3.97 -0.26
N HIS A 18 -12.44 2.76 0.31
CA HIS A 18 -11.21 2.15 0.84
C HIS A 18 -10.85 0.83 0.17
N HIS A 19 -11.68 0.28 -0.72
CA HIS A 19 -11.46 -1.00 -1.39
C HIS A 19 -11.50 -0.85 -2.91
N ARG A 20 -10.57 -1.51 -3.59
CA ARG A 20 -10.55 -1.68 -5.04
C ARG A 20 -10.23 -3.13 -5.39
N VAL A 21 -10.77 -3.58 -6.51
CA VAL A 21 -10.41 -4.86 -7.12
C VAL A 21 -9.49 -4.56 -8.31
N SER A 22 -8.37 -5.26 -8.37
CA SER A 22 -7.44 -5.28 -9.51
C SER A 22 -7.23 -6.72 -9.97
N SER A 23 -6.49 -6.90 -11.06
CA SER A 23 -6.07 -8.21 -11.53
C SER A 23 -4.58 -8.25 -11.76
N SER A 24 -3.94 -9.38 -11.45
CA SER A 24 -2.57 -9.64 -11.88
C SER A 24 -2.48 -9.83 -13.39
N GLU A 25 -1.25 -9.84 -13.92
CA GLU A 25 -0.98 -10.13 -15.34
C GLU A 25 -1.52 -11.51 -15.76
N ASP A 26 -1.52 -12.48 -14.84
CA ASP A 26 -2.06 -13.83 -15.06
C ASP A 26 -3.58 -13.94 -14.80
N GLY A 27 -4.25 -12.82 -14.46
CA GLY A 27 -5.70 -12.75 -14.25
C GLY A 27 -6.18 -13.10 -12.84
N GLU A 28 -5.29 -13.20 -11.85
CA GLU A 28 -5.68 -13.41 -10.45
C GLU A 28 -6.28 -12.14 -9.86
N GLU A 29 -7.43 -12.27 -9.18
CA GLU A 29 -8.09 -11.14 -8.53
C GLU A 29 -7.31 -10.67 -7.28
N ILE A 30 -7.09 -9.36 -7.16
CA ILE A 30 -6.38 -8.74 -6.05
C ILE A 30 -7.28 -7.68 -5.42
N HIS A 31 -7.68 -7.91 -4.17
CA HIS A 31 -8.36 -6.91 -3.36
C HIS A 31 -7.33 -6.01 -2.68
N VAL A 32 -7.40 -4.72 -3.00
CA VAL A 32 -6.54 -3.67 -2.44
C VAL A 32 -7.36 -2.83 -1.50
N PHE A 33 -6.87 -2.68 -0.26
CA PHE A 33 -7.45 -1.81 0.75
C PHE A 33 -6.51 -0.64 1.05
N ALA A 34 -7.02 0.57 1.18
CA ALA A 34 -6.22 1.76 1.47
C ALA A 34 -6.90 2.63 2.53
N ILE A 35 -6.14 3.14 3.49
CA ILE A 35 -6.59 4.01 4.58
C ILE A 35 -5.67 5.21 4.69
N GLU A 36 -6.22 6.42 4.80
CA GLU A 36 -5.48 7.62 5.19
C GLU A 36 -5.51 7.75 6.72
N HIS A 37 -4.33 7.91 7.32
CA HIS A 37 -4.18 8.14 8.75
C HIS A 37 -3.90 9.62 9.01
N GLY A 38 -4.62 10.19 9.98
CA GLY A 38 -4.26 11.47 10.59
C GLY A 38 -3.17 11.25 11.62
N ASP A 39 -2.02 11.88 11.42
CA ASP A 39 -0.95 11.91 12.41
C ASP A 39 -1.39 12.74 13.63
N VAL A 40 -1.22 12.21 14.84
CA VAL A 40 -1.68 12.84 16.10
C VAL A 40 -1.03 14.21 16.36
N TYR A 41 0.17 14.43 15.81
CA TYR A 41 0.96 15.66 16.00
C TYR A 41 1.54 16.21 14.68
N ALA A 42 0.97 15.86 13.51
CA ALA A 42 1.55 16.34 12.26
C ALA A 42 1.32 17.83 12.01
N THR A 43 2.20 18.35 11.16
CA THR A 43 1.96 19.57 10.39
C THR A 43 1.12 19.23 9.15
N ASP A 44 0.25 20.14 8.72
CA ASP A 44 -0.77 19.95 7.68
C ASP A 44 -0.27 19.44 6.31
N ASN A 45 1.05 19.40 6.08
CA ASN A 45 1.68 19.06 4.80
C ASN A 45 2.12 17.59 4.69
N LYS A 46 1.97 16.80 5.75
CA LYS A 46 2.30 15.37 5.74
C LYS A 46 1.06 14.51 5.81
N LYS A 47 1.02 13.49 4.96
CA LYS A 47 -0.03 12.47 4.99
C LYS A 47 0.57 11.08 5.08
N THR A 48 -0.05 10.26 5.91
CA THR A 48 0.29 8.86 6.09
C THR A 48 -0.83 8.01 5.52
N TYR A 49 -0.47 7.04 4.68
CA TYR A 49 -1.39 6.06 4.11
C TYR A 49 -0.92 4.65 4.46
N GLU A 50 -1.88 3.78 4.72
CA GLU A 50 -1.66 2.35 4.78
C GLU A 50 -2.42 1.67 3.64
N VAL A 51 -1.72 0.85 2.87
CA VAL A 51 -2.29 0.03 1.80
C VAL A 51 -2.04 -1.44 2.12
N SER A 52 -3.03 -2.30 1.91
CA SER A 52 -2.87 -3.74 2.05
C SER A 52 -3.54 -4.52 0.93
N PHE A 53 -2.93 -5.66 0.57
CA PHE A 53 -3.45 -6.60 -0.40
C PHE A 53 -2.80 -7.97 -0.20
N ASN A 54 -3.35 -9.01 -0.82
CA ASN A 54 -2.81 -10.37 -0.73
C ASN A 54 -2.17 -10.80 -2.04
N LEU A 55 -1.05 -11.52 -1.96
CA LEU A 55 -0.44 -12.25 -3.07
C LEU A 55 -0.35 -13.74 -2.71
N GLY A 56 -1.39 -14.49 -3.04
CA GLY A 56 -1.56 -15.84 -2.53
C GLY A 56 -1.68 -15.82 -1.00
N PRO A 57 -0.85 -16.56 -0.25
CA PRO A 57 -0.98 -16.65 1.21
C PRO A 57 -0.32 -15.49 1.97
N ILE A 58 0.44 -14.59 1.31
CA ILE A 58 1.07 -13.45 1.99
C ILE A 58 0.16 -12.23 1.92
N THR A 59 -0.09 -11.60 3.06
CA THR A 59 -0.62 -10.24 3.13
C THR A 59 0.54 -9.26 3.07
N ILE A 60 0.48 -8.36 2.10
CA ILE A 60 1.39 -7.23 1.95
C ILE A 60 0.74 -6.02 2.62
N ARG A 61 1.48 -5.34 3.49
CA ARG A 61 1.10 -4.06 4.09
C ARG A 61 2.15 -3.01 3.73
N ILE A 62 1.72 -1.89 3.20
CA ILE A 62 2.58 -0.80 2.74
C ILE A 62 2.20 0.44 3.55
N VAL A 63 3.17 0.99 4.26
CA VAL A 63 3.06 2.29 4.91
C VAL A 63 3.73 3.32 4.02
N ILE A 64 2.98 4.35 3.65
CA ILE A 64 3.40 5.40 2.73
C ILE A 64 3.28 6.73 3.48
N VAL A 65 4.37 7.48 3.56
CA VAL A 65 4.37 8.83 4.14
C VAL A 65 4.79 9.81 3.04
N ILE A 66 3.93 10.78 2.76
CA ILE A 66 4.17 11.81 1.75
C ILE A 66 4.25 13.16 2.44
N ASP A 67 5.35 13.88 2.19
CA ASP A 67 5.51 15.28 2.54
C ASP A 67 5.28 16.12 1.28
N PHE A 68 4.09 16.72 1.17
CA PHE A 68 3.70 17.52 0.00
C PHE A 68 4.45 18.84 -0.09
N SER A 69 5.08 19.31 0.99
CA SER A 69 5.86 20.55 0.95
C SER A 69 7.23 20.35 0.28
N THR A 70 7.78 19.14 0.36
CA THR A 70 9.09 18.79 -0.21
C THR A 70 9.00 17.86 -1.41
N GLY A 71 7.84 17.23 -1.63
CA GLY A 71 7.67 16.15 -2.60
C GLY A 71 8.35 14.84 -2.16
N THR A 72 8.78 14.74 -0.90
CA THR A 72 9.44 13.53 -0.38
C THR A 72 8.41 12.44 -0.12
N ILE A 73 8.71 11.22 -0.53
CA ILE A 73 7.93 10.02 -0.21
C ILE A 73 8.81 9.00 0.51
N SER A 74 8.28 8.44 1.60
CA SER A 74 8.89 7.35 2.36
C SER A 74 7.94 6.16 2.36
N ILE A 75 8.47 4.98 2.07
CA ILE A 75 7.69 3.76 1.90
C ILE A 75 8.33 2.66 2.74
N CYS A 76 7.51 1.94 3.51
CA CYS A 76 7.90 0.71 4.16
C CYS A 76 6.89 -0.40 3.83
N VAL A 77 7.41 -1.54 3.40
CA VAL A 77 6.65 -2.72 3.02
C VAL A 77 6.87 -3.81 4.05
N TYR A 78 5.79 -4.41 4.49
CA TYR A 78 5.74 -5.51 5.44
C TYR A 78 5.00 -6.70 4.82
N GLY A 79 5.41 -7.90 5.19
CA GLY A 79 4.79 -9.16 4.80
C GLY A 79 4.27 -9.89 6.02
N LYS A 80 3.12 -10.55 5.88
CA LYS A 80 2.55 -11.43 6.90
C LYS A 80 2.04 -12.71 6.26
N LEU A 81 2.55 -13.84 6.73
CA LEU A 81 2.05 -15.18 6.38
C LEU A 81 1.22 -15.73 7.55
N PRO A 82 0.29 -16.66 7.30
CA PRO A 82 -0.34 -17.42 8.36
C PRO A 82 0.73 -18.03 9.28
N PHE A 83 0.51 -17.95 10.59
CA PHE A 83 1.37 -18.51 11.65
C PHE A 83 2.76 -17.87 11.82
N LEU A 84 3.12 -16.85 11.03
CA LEU A 84 4.34 -16.08 11.23
C LEU A 84 4.01 -14.67 11.72
N PRO A 85 4.86 -14.07 12.59
CA PRO A 85 4.76 -12.64 12.88
C PRO A 85 4.96 -11.83 11.59
N GLU A 86 4.42 -10.62 11.58
CA GLU A 86 4.71 -9.67 10.50
C GLU A 86 6.22 -9.39 10.43
N PHE A 87 6.76 -9.35 9.23
CA PHE A 87 8.16 -9.05 8.97
C PHE A 87 8.30 -7.88 8.00
N LYS A 88 9.32 -7.06 8.23
CA LYS A 88 9.65 -5.95 7.31
C LYS A 88 10.35 -6.52 6.09
N ILE A 89 9.82 -6.22 4.91
CA ILE A 89 10.39 -6.60 3.61
C ILE A 89 11.44 -5.57 3.21
N ALA A 90 11.03 -4.31 3.06
CA ALA A 90 11.92 -3.24 2.63
C ALA A 90 11.38 -1.87 3.06
N CYS A 91 12.28 -0.90 3.19
CA CYS A 91 11.91 0.51 3.29
C CYS A 91 12.79 1.33 2.35
N GLY A 92 12.27 2.45 1.86
CA GLY A 92 13.03 3.42 1.09
C GLY A 92 12.39 4.79 1.13
N THR A 93 13.21 5.81 0.90
CA THR A 93 12.79 7.21 0.82
C THR A 93 13.32 7.78 -0.48
N GLY A 94 12.53 8.62 -1.14
CA GLY A 94 12.87 9.25 -2.40
C GLY A 94 11.96 10.43 -2.73
N SER A 95 11.90 10.79 -4.00
CA SER A 95 11.02 11.84 -4.52
C SER A 95 9.79 11.25 -5.18
N LEU A 96 8.65 11.91 -5.03
CA LEU A 96 7.41 11.63 -5.77
C LEU A 96 7.64 11.64 -7.30
N THR A 97 8.53 12.50 -7.80
CA THR A 97 8.79 12.66 -9.24
C THR A 97 9.54 11.48 -9.85
N ASP A 98 10.49 10.92 -9.09
CA ASP A 98 11.47 9.96 -9.63
C ASP A 98 11.01 8.52 -9.41
N GLY A 99 10.04 8.32 -8.51
CA GLY A 99 9.61 7.01 -8.05
C GLY A 99 10.59 6.36 -7.08
N ILE A 100 10.20 5.21 -6.53
CA ILE A 100 11.02 4.44 -5.59
C ILE A 100 10.95 2.98 -6.00
N THR A 101 12.10 2.34 -6.21
CA THR A 101 12.17 0.88 -6.37
C THR A 101 12.79 0.24 -5.13
N LEU A 102 12.03 -0.64 -4.49
CA LEU A 102 12.47 -1.47 -3.39
C LEU A 102 12.77 -2.86 -3.92
N LYS A 103 14.01 -3.31 -3.79
CA LYS A 103 14.44 -4.67 -4.11
C LYS A 103 14.65 -5.46 -2.84
N PHE A 104 14.16 -6.70 -2.81
CA PHE A 104 14.25 -7.58 -1.65
C PHE A 104 14.42 -9.04 -2.08
N ASP A 105 15.05 -9.82 -1.21
CA ASP A 105 15.28 -11.24 -1.44
C ASP A 105 15.19 -12.00 -0.11
N PHE A 106 14.00 -12.47 0.21
CA PHE A 106 13.74 -13.32 1.36
C PHE A 106 13.30 -14.70 0.88
N LYS A 107 13.56 -15.73 1.70
CA LYS A 107 13.19 -17.12 1.42
C LYS A 107 11.72 -17.30 1.02
N VAL A 108 10.81 -16.49 1.59
CA VAL A 108 9.37 -16.59 1.37
C VAL A 108 8.84 -15.61 0.32
N ILE A 109 9.58 -14.53 0.07
CA ILE A 109 9.22 -13.48 -0.89
C ILE A 109 10.48 -12.78 -1.44
N SER A 110 10.60 -12.70 -2.76
CA SER A 110 11.69 -12.00 -3.43
C SER A 110 11.17 -11.20 -4.62
N GLY A 111 11.93 -10.21 -5.07
CA GLY A 111 11.60 -9.40 -6.24
C GLY A 111 11.65 -7.90 -5.98
N THR A 112 10.77 -7.17 -6.64
CA THR A 112 10.75 -5.72 -6.62
C THR A 112 9.36 -5.14 -6.47
N PHE A 113 9.28 -4.05 -5.71
CA PHE A 113 8.15 -3.12 -5.70
C PHE A 113 8.62 -1.76 -6.20
N THR A 114 8.04 -1.30 -7.30
CA THR A 114 8.35 -0.01 -7.91
C THR A 114 7.15 0.91 -7.79
N PHE A 115 7.31 1.99 -7.05
CA PHE A 115 6.31 3.02 -6.83
C PHE A 115 6.56 4.17 -7.79
N TYR A 116 5.52 4.60 -8.51
CA TYR A 116 5.64 5.64 -9.52
C TYR A 116 4.34 6.44 -9.64
N ILE A 117 4.42 7.66 -10.18
CA ILE A 117 3.25 8.50 -10.43
C ILE A 117 2.78 8.32 -11.86
N LYS A 118 1.47 8.13 -12.02
CA LYS A 118 0.80 8.16 -13.32
C LYS A 118 -0.62 8.70 -13.15
N ASP A 119 -0.99 9.65 -14.00
CA ASP A 119 -2.33 10.26 -14.07
C ASP A 119 -2.82 10.88 -12.73
N LYS A 120 -1.92 11.49 -11.94
CA LYS A 120 -2.18 12.01 -10.57
C LYS A 120 -2.50 10.93 -9.53
N TRP A 121 -1.99 9.72 -9.72
CA TRP A 121 -2.09 8.65 -8.74
C TRP A 121 -0.72 8.09 -8.46
N LEU A 122 -0.54 7.62 -7.22
CA LEU A 122 0.55 6.73 -6.88
C LEU A 122 0.16 5.31 -7.33
N TRP A 123 1.03 4.71 -8.12
CA TRP A 123 0.93 3.33 -8.57
C TRP A 123 2.04 2.49 -7.97
N LEU A 124 1.76 1.20 -7.85
CA LEU A 124 2.73 0.18 -7.52
C LEU A 124 2.81 -0.82 -8.68
N HIS A 125 3.97 -0.88 -9.32
CA HIS A 125 4.36 -2.04 -10.11
C HIS A 125 4.97 -3.08 -9.18
N TYR A 126 4.44 -4.30 -9.22
CA TYR A 126 5.04 -5.43 -8.52
C TYR A 126 5.51 -6.48 -9.51
N ASP A 127 6.70 -7.00 -9.26
CA ASP A 127 7.27 -8.16 -9.94
C ASP A 127 7.97 -8.99 -8.86
N VAL A 128 7.24 -9.97 -8.32
CA VAL A 128 7.62 -10.67 -7.09
C VAL A 128 7.36 -12.16 -7.20
N SER A 129 8.17 -12.95 -6.50
CA SER A 129 7.95 -14.37 -6.29
C SER A 129 7.57 -14.61 -4.84
N VAL A 130 6.42 -15.22 -4.59
CA VAL A 130 5.92 -15.59 -3.25
C VAL A 130 5.78 -17.10 -3.18
N LEU A 131 6.53 -17.74 -2.28
CA LEU A 131 6.55 -19.20 -2.11
C LEU A 131 6.68 -19.99 -3.44
N GLY A 132 7.46 -19.44 -4.39
CA GLY A 132 7.72 -20.05 -5.69
C GLY A 132 6.69 -19.74 -6.79
N LYS A 133 5.56 -19.09 -6.48
CA LYS A 133 4.66 -18.54 -7.51
C LYS A 133 5.08 -17.12 -7.86
N HIS A 134 5.23 -16.84 -9.14
CA HIS A 134 5.52 -15.50 -9.65
C HIS A 134 4.23 -14.69 -9.75
N TRP A 135 4.30 -13.41 -9.41
CA TRP A 135 3.21 -12.45 -9.42
C TRP A 135 3.72 -11.17 -10.04
N LYS A 136 3.00 -10.68 -11.05
CA LYS A 136 3.32 -9.43 -11.72
C LYS A 136 2.08 -8.61 -12.03
N GLY A 137 2.21 -7.29 -11.99
CA GLY A 137 1.15 -6.37 -12.38
C GLY A 137 1.30 -4.97 -11.79
N ASP A 138 0.28 -4.15 -12.02
CA ASP A 138 0.19 -2.78 -11.52
C ASP A 138 -1.04 -2.60 -10.63
N LEU A 139 -0.84 -1.96 -9.48
CA LEU A 139 -1.90 -1.58 -8.56
C LEU A 139 -1.98 -0.07 -8.46
N LYS A 140 -3.18 0.47 -8.70
CA LYS A 140 -3.50 1.88 -8.45
C LYS A 140 -3.75 2.06 -6.95
N LEU A 141 -2.89 2.80 -6.26
CA LEU A 141 -2.91 2.88 -4.80
C LEU A 141 -3.76 4.05 -4.29
N ILE A 142 -3.21 5.25 -4.30
CA ILE A 142 -3.83 6.45 -3.70
C ILE A 142 -3.83 7.61 -4.70
N PRO A 143 -4.88 8.44 -4.70
CA PRO A 143 -4.89 9.68 -5.48
C PRO A 143 -3.93 10.68 -4.86
N LEU A 144 -3.27 11.48 -5.71
CA LEU A 144 -2.45 12.62 -5.28
C LEU A 144 -3.19 13.93 -5.63
N PRO A 145 -3.06 14.98 -4.80
CA PRO A 145 -3.68 16.29 -5.02
C PRO A 145 -3.23 16.96 -6.34
#